data_AF-A0A4S2FAR8-F1
#
_entry.id   AF-A0A4S2FAR8-F1
#
_cell.length_a   1.000
_cell.length_b   1.000
_cell.length_c   1.000
_cell.angle_alpha   90.00
_cell.angle_beta   90.00
_cell.angle_gamma   90.00
#
_symmetry.space_group_name_H-M   'P 1'
#
loop_
_entity.id
_entity.type
_entity.pdbx_description
1 polymer ?
#
loop_
_entity_poly.entity_id
_entity_poly.type
_entity_poly.pdbx_seq_one_letter_code
_entity_poly.pdbx_strand_id
1 'polypeptide(L)'
;MRILCIGDSNTWGFDPNTGLRHKNRWTRQLMALRPQDEIIEEGMNGRTFAFDDPFTPGRNGLRALDMLLMSHEPVDLVVVMLGTNDLKTFFNARAKAVARGARTFLRQIKNPFLYRYKEPDILMVAPILLGEAIAQTEGECGDFDEESLCQSKYLGREIQSVCEELGVAFLNAADFAHASPVDNVHMDETNHGRLAQAIHQTIEERKKGEGQ
;
A
#
# COMPACT_ATOMS: atom_id res chain seq x y z
N MET A 1 19.09 5.77 -3.44
CA MET A 1 18.02 4.98 -4.09
C MET A 1 16.90 5.92 -4.51
N ARG A 2 16.29 5.70 -5.66
CA ARG A 2 15.00 6.27 -6.06
C ARG A 2 13.90 5.27 -5.70
N ILE A 3 13.04 5.65 -4.76
CA ILE A 3 12.03 4.78 -4.17
C ILE A 3 10.64 5.29 -4.55
N LEU A 4 9.91 4.50 -5.33
CA LEU A 4 8.55 4.79 -5.75
C LEU A 4 7.55 4.17 -4.76
N CYS A 5 6.78 4.99 -4.07
CA CYS A 5 5.77 4.56 -3.10
C CYS A 5 4.38 4.59 -3.73
N ILE A 6 3.90 3.44 -4.21
CA ILE A 6 2.57 3.29 -4.80
C ILE A 6 1.58 2.87 -3.72
N GLY A 7 0.50 3.62 -3.54
CA GLY A 7 -0.56 3.19 -2.65
C GLY A 7 -1.86 3.97 -2.77
N ASP A 8 -2.68 3.85 -1.73
CA ASP A 8 -4.00 4.46 -1.64
C ASP A 8 -4.01 5.75 -0.81
N SER A 9 -5.09 6.03 -0.09
CA SER A 9 -5.25 7.19 0.80
C SER A 9 -4.25 7.19 1.96
N ASN A 10 -3.86 6.03 2.49
CA ASN A 10 -2.86 5.96 3.56
C ASN A 10 -1.45 6.31 3.03
N THR A 11 -1.18 6.12 1.74
CA THR A 11 0.05 6.61 1.08
C THR A 11 -0.05 8.06 0.67
N TRP A 12 -1.21 8.52 0.20
CA TRP A 12 -1.44 9.94 -0.04
C TRP A 12 -1.31 10.76 1.25
N GLY A 13 -1.69 10.14 2.37
CA GLY A 13 -1.72 10.70 3.71
C GLY A 13 -3.05 11.37 3.98
N PHE A 14 -4.18 10.66 3.87
CA PHE A 14 -5.48 11.22 4.26
C PHE A 14 -5.52 11.40 5.78
N ASP A 15 -5.81 12.61 6.22
CA ASP A 15 -5.96 12.92 7.65
C ASP A 15 -7.41 12.68 8.06
N PRO A 16 -7.67 11.70 8.96
CA PRO A 16 -9.03 11.33 9.37
C PRO A 16 -9.78 12.48 10.05
N ASN A 17 -9.10 13.48 10.62
CA ASN A 17 -9.75 14.59 11.30
C ASN A 17 -10.19 15.72 10.35
N THR A 18 -9.47 15.90 9.25
CA THR A 18 -9.64 17.06 8.36
C THR A 18 -10.13 16.68 6.97
N GLY A 19 -9.99 15.42 6.57
CA GLY A 19 -10.21 14.96 5.19
C GLY A 19 -9.18 15.49 4.19
N LEU A 20 -8.15 16.19 4.66
CA LEU A 20 -7.10 16.78 3.85
C LEU A 20 -5.82 15.94 3.91
N ARG A 21 -4.75 16.46 3.32
CA ARG A 21 -3.46 15.77 3.25
C ARG A 21 -2.64 16.02 4.51
N HIS A 22 -2.29 14.93 5.19
CA HIS A 22 -1.39 14.89 6.33
C HIS A 22 0.01 15.40 5.94
N LYS A 23 0.48 16.42 6.67
CA LYS A 23 1.82 17.00 6.45
C LYS A 23 2.92 15.99 6.77
N ASN A 24 2.73 15.26 7.88
CA ASN A 24 3.66 14.25 8.38
C ASN A 24 3.25 12.83 7.98
N ARG A 25 2.78 12.64 6.73
CA ARG A 25 2.50 11.31 6.18
C ARG A 25 3.75 10.44 6.13
N TRP A 26 3.57 9.12 6.12
CA TRP A 26 4.68 8.15 6.28
C TRP A 26 5.78 8.31 5.23
N THR A 27 5.45 8.65 3.98
CA THR A 27 6.43 8.89 2.91
C THR A 27 7.32 10.10 3.20
N ARG A 28 6.78 11.17 3.80
CA ARG A 28 7.55 12.34 4.21
C ARG A 28 8.45 12.05 5.41
N GLN A 29 7.97 11.23 6.33
CA GLN A 29 8.78 10.77 7.46
C GLN A 29 9.89 9.81 7.00
N LEU A 30 9.60 8.90 6.06
CA LEU A 30 10.58 8.01 5.44
C LEU A 30 11.69 8.80 4.73
N MET A 31 11.32 9.88 4.02
CA MET A 31 12.29 10.78 3.39
C MET A 31 13.24 11.40 4.42
N ALA A 32 12.76 11.79 5.60
CA ALA A 32 13.60 12.31 6.68
C ALA A 32 14.54 11.23 7.26
N LEU A 33 14.10 9.97 7.35
CA LEU A 33 14.91 8.83 7.77
C LEU A 33 15.94 8.39 6.71
N ARG A 34 15.72 8.76 5.43
CA ARG A 34 16.54 8.34 4.30
C ARG A 34 17.01 9.55 3.47
N PRO A 35 17.80 10.48 4.05
CA PRO A 35 18.12 11.77 3.40
C PRO A 35 18.97 11.64 2.13
N GLN A 36 19.56 10.47 1.85
CA GLN A 36 20.32 10.18 0.63
C GLN A 36 19.48 9.48 -0.46
N ASP A 37 18.24 9.12 -0.13
CA ASP A 37 17.30 8.49 -1.06
C ASP A 37 16.26 9.51 -1.52
N GLU A 38 15.77 9.34 -2.75
CA GLU A 38 14.68 10.12 -3.31
C GLU A 38 13.38 9.32 -3.15
N ILE A 39 12.40 9.89 -2.46
CA ILE A 39 11.09 9.26 -2.25
C ILE A 39 10.07 9.91 -3.19
N ILE A 40 9.48 9.10 -4.07
CA ILE A 40 8.45 9.51 -5.03
C ILE A 40 7.09 9.01 -4.52
N GLU A 41 6.14 9.92 -4.38
CA GLU A 41 4.84 9.66 -3.75
C GLU A 41 3.74 9.44 -4.79
N GLU A 42 3.31 8.19 -4.98
CA GLU A 42 2.18 7.81 -5.83
C GLU A 42 1.02 7.27 -4.97
N GLY A 43 0.54 8.10 -4.04
CA GLY A 43 -0.66 7.80 -3.24
C GLY A 43 -1.93 8.36 -3.85
N MET A 44 -2.98 7.54 -3.95
CA MET A 44 -4.27 7.96 -4.53
C MET A 44 -5.45 7.36 -3.76
N ASN A 45 -6.25 8.22 -3.11
CA ASN A 45 -7.40 7.79 -2.30
C ASN A 45 -8.36 6.89 -3.09
N GLY A 46 -8.75 5.76 -2.50
CA GLY A 46 -9.65 4.80 -3.14
C GLY A 46 -8.96 3.81 -4.09
N ARG A 47 -7.64 3.91 -4.33
CA ARG A 47 -6.94 3.00 -5.25
C ARG A 47 -7.07 1.54 -4.79
N THR A 48 -7.41 0.67 -5.73
CA THR A 48 -7.47 -0.79 -5.57
C THR A 48 -6.27 -1.43 -6.25
N PHE A 49 -6.03 -2.73 -6.06
CA PHE A 49 -5.07 -3.45 -6.90
C PHE A 49 -5.53 -3.52 -8.35
N ALA A 50 -6.72 -4.07 -8.57
CA ALA A 50 -7.19 -4.44 -9.91
C ALA A 50 -8.70 -4.28 -10.13
N PHE A 51 -9.46 -3.87 -9.12
CA PHE A 51 -10.91 -3.68 -9.25
C PHE A 51 -11.24 -2.30 -9.81
N ASP A 52 -12.18 -2.26 -10.74
CA ASP A 52 -12.76 -1.01 -11.22
C ASP A 52 -13.89 -0.57 -10.29
N ASP A 53 -13.69 0.54 -9.58
CA ASP A 53 -14.74 1.20 -8.84
C ASP A 53 -15.63 1.99 -9.83
N PRO A 54 -16.90 1.61 -10.03
CA PRO A 54 -17.78 2.30 -10.97
C PRO A 54 -18.20 3.69 -10.48
N PHE A 55 -18.09 3.96 -9.18
CA PHE A 55 -18.45 5.22 -8.54
C PHE A 55 -17.26 6.18 -8.48
N THR A 56 -16.04 5.65 -8.42
CA THR A 56 -14.78 6.43 -8.48
C THR A 56 -13.87 5.96 -9.62
N PRO A 57 -14.16 6.32 -10.88
CA PRO A 57 -13.36 5.89 -12.02
C PRO A 57 -11.88 6.31 -11.92
N GLY A 58 -10.99 5.46 -12.43
CA GLY A 58 -9.54 5.72 -12.42
C GLY A 58 -8.81 5.28 -11.16
N ARG A 59 -9.47 4.51 -10.27
CA ARG A 59 -8.86 3.95 -9.06
C ARG A 59 -8.29 2.54 -9.22
N ASN A 60 -8.43 1.93 -10.39
CA ASN A 60 -7.80 0.65 -10.67
C ASN A 60 -6.28 0.81 -10.80
N GLY A 61 -5.53 0.31 -9.80
CA GLY A 61 -4.08 0.44 -9.76
C GLY A 61 -3.38 -0.21 -10.95
N LEU A 62 -3.82 -1.41 -11.36
CA LEU A 62 -3.22 -2.16 -12.47
C LEU A 62 -3.30 -1.38 -13.81
N ARG A 63 -4.41 -0.66 -14.04
CA ARG A 63 -4.57 0.17 -15.26
C ARG A 63 -3.60 1.36 -15.30
N ALA A 64 -3.21 1.89 -14.15
CA ALA A 64 -2.28 3.02 -14.06
C ALA A 64 -0.80 2.56 -13.97
N LEU A 65 -0.55 1.31 -13.59
CA LEU A 65 0.76 0.84 -13.14
C LEU A 65 1.87 1.04 -14.18
N ASP A 66 1.64 0.67 -15.44
CA ASP A 66 2.66 0.81 -16.49
C ASP A 66 3.07 2.27 -16.68
N MET A 67 2.09 3.18 -16.69
CA MET A 67 2.35 4.62 -16.78
C MET A 67 3.23 5.07 -15.61
N LEU A 68 2.88 4.68 -14.38
CA LEU A 68 3.63 5.07 -13.17
C LEU A 68 5.07 4.54 -13.20
N LEU A 69 5.26 3.28 -13.59
CA LEU A 69 6.59 2.67 -13.66
C LEU A 69 7.45 3.35 -14.73
N MET A 70 6.90 3.55 -15.93
CA MET A 70 7.62 4.14 -17.05
C MET A 70 7.91 5.64 -16.85
N SER A 71 7.01 6.39 -16.23
CA SER A 71 7.17 7.85 -16.05
C SER A 71 8.21 8.22 -15.01
N HIS A 72 8.45 7.32 -14.04
CA HIS A 72 9.37 7.57 -12.91
C HIS A 72 10.74 6.92 -13.07
N GLU A 73 10.94 6.15 -14.14
CA GLU A 73 12.19 5.45 -14.45
C GLU A 73 13.40 6.43 -14.54
N PRO A 74 14.59 6.08 -13.98
CA PRO A 74 14.92 4.85 -13.25
C PRO A 74 14.41 4.85 -11.80
N VAL A 75 13.96 3.69 -11.33
CA VAL A 75 13.54 3.43 -9.95
C VAL A 75 14.35 2.25 -9.42
N ASP A 76 14.88 2.36 -8.21
CA ASP A 76 15.64 1.28 -7.56
C ASP A 76 14.72 0.34 -6.78
N LEU A 77 13.67 0.89 -6.15
CA LEU A 77 12.72 0.15 -5.31
C LEU A 77 11.30 0.67 -5.50
N VAL A 78 10.35 -0.24 -5.70
CA VAL A 78 8.91 0.05 -5.61
C VAL A 78 8.37 -0.48 -4.29
N VAL A 79 7.82 0.42 -3.48
CA VAL A 79 7.06 0.08 -2.27
C VAL A 79 5.58 0.13 -2.60
N VAL A 80 4.87 -0.98 -2.46
CA VAL A 80 3.43 -1.07 -2.77
C VAL A 80 2.65 -1.31 -1.50
N MET A 81 1.69 -0.43 -1.18
CA MET A 81 0.73 -0.64 -0.08
C MET A 81 -0.69 -0.39 -0.59
N LEU A 82 -1.41 -1.49 -0.87
CA LEU A 82 -2.76 -1.51 -1.44
C LEU A 82 -3.55 -2.70 -0.89
N GLY A 83 -4.87 -2.70 -1.13
CA GLY A 83 -5.77 -3.81 -0.79
C GLY A 83 -6.91 -3.40 0.14
N THR A 84 -6.81 -2.26 0.84
CA THR A 84 -7.87 -1.75 1.72
C THR A 84 -9.16 -1.51 0.93
N ASN A 85 -9.09 -0.78 -0.18
CA ASN A 85 -10.28 -0.43 -0.99
C ASN A 85 -10.87 -1.62 -1.74
N ASP A 86 -10.07 -2.66 -2.01
CA ASP A 86 -10.56 -3.90 -2.60
C ASP A 86 -11.53 -4.64 -1.64
N LEU A 87 -11.52 -4.30 -0.35
CA LEU A 87 -12.42 -4.86 0.68
C LEU A 87 -13.73 -4.08 0.84
N LYS A 88 -13.98 -3.02 0.05
CA LYS A 88 -15.27 -2.33 0.09
C LYS A 88 -16.40 -3.33 -0.19
N THR A 89 -17.49 -3.23 0.57
CA THR A 89 -18.61 -4.17 0.58
C THR A 89 -19.15 -4.45 -0.81
N PHE A 90 -19.25 -3.43 -1.68
CA PHE A 90 -19.82 -3.61 -3.01
C PHE A 90 -18.97 -4.47 -3.95
N PHE A 91 -17.66 -4.60 -3.71
CA PHE A 91 -16.82 -5.56 -4.44
C PHE A 91 -17.04 -6.99 -3.95
N ASN A 92 -17.51 -7.17 -2.71
CA ASN A 92 -17.77 -8.46 -2.06
C ASN A 92 -16.60 -9.44 -2.24
N ALA A 93 -15.37 -8.91 -2.15
CA ALA A 93 -14.15 -9.66 -2.40
C ALA A 93 -13.65 -10.31 -1.11
N ARG A 94 -13.25 -11.58 -1.22
CA ARG A 94 -12.48 -12.25 -0.16
C ARG A 94 -11.00 -11.84 -0.26
N ALA A 95 -10.28 -11.85 0.86
CA ALA A 95 -8.84 -11.61 0.95
C ALA A 95 -8.04 -12.38 -0.12
N LYS A 96 -8.40 -13.64 -0.36
CA LYS A 96 -7.79 -14.48 -1.41
C LYS A 96 -8.00 -13.94 -2.83
N ALA A 97 -9.14 -13.30 -3.12
CA ALA A 97 -9.39 -12.65 -4.40
C ALA A 97 -8.57 -11.35 -4.52
N VAL A 98 -8.50 -10.55 -3.47
CA VAL A 98 -7.64 -9.35 -3.40
C VAL A 98 -6.17 -9.71 -3.63
N ALA A 99 -5.69 -10.80 -3.01
CA ALA A 99 -4.33 -11.31 -3.20
C ALA A 99 -4.04 -11.76 -4.64
N ARG A 100 -5.04 -12.19 -5.43
CA ARG A 100 -4.86 -12.41 -6.89
C ARG A 100 -4.64 -11.11 -7.65
N GLY A 101 -5.28 -10.03 -7.20
CA GLY A 101 -5.00 -8.66 -7.65
C GLY A 101 -3.54 -8.29 -7.37
N ALA A 102 -3.09 -8.48 -6.12
CA ALA A 102 -1.69 -8.25 -5.73
C ALA A 102 -0.70 -9.08 -6.57
N ARG A 103 -1.00 -10.36 -6.83
CA ARG A 103 -0.19 -11.22 -7.70
C ARG A 103 -0.04 -10.65 -9.11
N THR A 104 -1.14 -10.19 -9.70
CA THR A 104 -1.13 -9.61 -11.04
C THR A 104 -0.34 -8.31 -11.06
N PHE A 105 -0.53 -7.47 -10.04
CA PHE A 105 0.20 -6.22 -9.86
C PHE A 105 1.72 -6.44 -9.73
N LEU A 106 2.14 -7.37 -8.87
CA LEU A 106 3.56 -7.70 -8.67
C LEU A 106 4.18 -8.31 -9.94
N ARG A 107 3.47 -9.20 -10.64
CA ARG A 107 3.95 -9.74 -11.93
C ARG A 107 4.14 -8.65 -12.97
N GLN A 108 3.29 -7.63 -12.97
CA GLN A 108 3.44 -6.49 -13.87
C GLN A 108 4.66 -5.65 -13.51
N ILE A 109 4.94 -5.37 -12.23
CA ILE A 109 6.19 -4.71 -11.83
C ILE A 109 7.41 -5.56 -12.19
N LYS A 110 7.32 -6.90 -12.10
CA LYS A 110 8.41 -7.81 -12.50
C LYS A 110 8.53 -8.01 -14.00
N ASN A 111 7.81 -7.26 -14.82
CA ASN A 111 7.90 -7.38 -16.27
C ASN A 111 9.13 -6.61 -16.78
N PRO A 112 10.21 -7.27 -17.20
CA PRO A 112 11.45 -6.59 -17.60
C PRO A 112 11.25 -5.72 -18.85
N PHE A 113 10.22 -5.97 -19.66
CA PHE A 113 9.93 -5.21 -20.88
C PHE A 113 9.37 -3.80 -20.60
N LEU A 114 9.02 -3.48 -19.35
CA LEU A 114 8.59 -2.13 -18.96
C LEU A 114 9.77 -1.16 -18.73
N TYR A 115 10.99 -1.68 -18.62
CA TYR A 115 12.16 -0.92 -18.18
C TYR A 115 13.20 -0.81 -19.29
N ARG A 116 13.79 0.37 -19.42
CA ARG A 116 14.99 0.65 -20.22
C ARG A 116 16.28 0.48 -19.41
N TYR A 117 16.21 0.69 -18.09
CA TYR A 117 17.32 0.54 -17.16
C TYR A 117 17.31 -0.85 -16.52
N LYS A 118 16.94 -0.94 -15.25
CA LYS A 118 16.89 -2.18 -14.46
C LYS A 118 15.46 -2.35 -13.92
N GLU A 119 14.99 -3.60 -13.85
CA GLU A 119 13.82 -3.95 -13.05
C GLU A 119 14.04 -3.53 -11.59
N PRO A 120 13.12 -2.76 -10.98
CA PRO A 120 13.25 -2.31 -9.61
C PRO A 120 13.07 -3.48 -8.65
N ASP A 121 13.73 -3.39 -7.51
CA ASP A 121 13.38 -4.21 -6.36
C ASP A 121 11.95 -3.90 -5.89
N ILE A 122 11.30 -4.87 -5.25
CA ILE A 122 9.91 -4.69 -4.76
C ILE A 122 9.85 -4.94 -3.26
N LEU A 123 9.16 -4.06 -2.55
CA LEU A 123 8.66 -4.27 -1.19
C LEU A 123 7.14 -4.18 -1.20
N MET A 124 6.49 -5.33 -1.01
CA MET A 124 5.04 -5.39 -0.85
C MET A 124 4.67 -5.23 0.62
N VAL A 125 3.87 -4.21 0.92
CA VAL A 125 3.37 -3.91 2.26
C VAL A 125 1.89 -4.27 2.33
N ALA A 126 1.53 -5.31 3.08
CA ALA A 126 0.12 -5.52 3.40
C ALA A 126 -0.40 -4.34 4.26
N PRO A 127 -1.60 -3.82 3.98
CA PRO A 127 -2.10 -2.62 4.64
C PRO A 127 -2.40 -2.88 6.12
N ILE A 128 -2.60 -1.81 6.88
CA ILE A 128 -3.13 -1.90 8.25
C ILE A 128 -4.53 -2.52 8.25
N LEU A 129 -4.95 -3.02 9.41
CA LEU A 129 -6.32 -3.52 9.59
C LEU A 129 -7.31 -2.37 9.58
N LEU A 130 -8.53 -2.65 9.10
CA LEU A 130 -9.68 -1.82 9.40
C LEU A 130 -9.90 -1.83 10.92
N GLY A 131 -10.34 -0.70 11.47
CA GLY A 131 -10.68 -0.57 12.89
C GLY A 131 -11.88 -1.44 13.26
N GLU A 132 -11.94 -1.90 14.51
CA GLU A 132 -12.98 -2.83 14.97
C GLU A 132 -14.41 -2.25 14.86
N ALA A 133 -14.55 -0.92 14.82
CA ALA A 133 -15.83 -0.23 14.67
C ALA A 133 -16.18 0.14 13.20
N ILE A 134 -15.46 -0.40 12.22
CA ILE A 134 -15.65 -0.04 10.80
C ILE A 134 -17.07 -0.30 10.31
N ALA A 135 -17.70 -1.39 10.76
CA ALA A 135 -19.07 -1.75 10.35
C ALA A 135 -20.14 -0.77 10.88
N GLN A 136 -19.80 0.09 11.84
CA GLN A 136 -20.67 1.16 12.33
C GLN A 136 -20.24 2.55 11.82
N THR A 137 -19.20 2.62 11.00
CA THR A 137 -18.71 3.88 10.44
C THR A 137 -19.64 4.35 9.33
N GLU A 138 -20.01 5.63 9.36
CA GLU A 138 -20.84 6.27 8.35
C GLU A 138 -20.01 7.21 7.45
N GLY A 139 -20.63 7.73 6.38
CA GLY A 139 -19.99 8.70 5.48
C GLY A 139 -19.02 8.05 4.49
N GLU A 140 -17.96 8.77 4.12
CA GLU A 140 -17.01 8.34 3.07
C GLU A 140 -16.25 7.05 3.41
N CYS A 141 -16.14 6.71 4.70
CA CYS A 141 -15.54 5.45 5.17
C CYS A 141 -16.59 4.36 5.50
N GLY A 142 -17.87 4.60 5.20
CA GLY A 142 -18.96 3.64 5.43
C GLY A 142 -19.15 2.57 4.36
N ASP A 143 -18.23 2.49 3.39
CA ASP A 143 -18.25 1.51 2.29
C ASP A 143 -17.81 0.08 2.75
N PHE A 144 -17.69 -0.17 4.05
CA PHE A 144 -17.15 -1.39 4.64
C PHE A 144 -18.10 -1.97 5.69
N ASP A 145 -18.12 -3.30 5.82
CA ASP A 145 -18.97 -4.02 6.77
C ASP A 145 -18.19 -5.01 7.64
N GLU A 146 -18.92 -5.86 8.38
CA GLU A 146 -18.34 -6.90 9.22
C GLU A 146 -17.51 -7.92 8.42
N GLU A 147 -17.91 -8.22 7.18
CA GLU A 147 -17.14 -9.11 6.29
C GLU A 147 -15.88 -8.40 5.80
N SER A 148 -15.92 -7.11 5.47
CA SER A 148 -14.73 -6.32 5.16
C SER A 148 -13.70 -6.37 6.30
N LEU A 149 -14.15 -6.17 7.54
CA LEU A 149 -13.30 -6.27 8.74
C LEU A 149 -12.73 -7.69 8.91
N CYS A 150 -13.55 -8.71 8.70
CA CYS A 150 -13.12 -10.10 8.74
C CYS A 150 -12.03 -10.37 7.69
N GLN A 151 -12.25 -9.93 6.45
CA GLN A 151 -11.31 -10.11 5.35
C GLN A 151 -10.02 -9.29 5.51
N SER A 152 -10.05 -8.11 6.14
CA SER A 152 -8.82 -7.35 6.41
C SER A 152 -7.85 -8.12 7.31
N LYS A 153 -8.37 -8.90 8.26
CA LYS A 153 -7.58 -9.76 9.17
C LYS A 153 -6.90 -10.92 8.43
N TYR A 154 -7.47 -11.39 7.31
CA TYR A 154 -6.87 -12.44 6.48
C TYR A 154 -5.93 -11.91 5.37
N LEU A 155 -6.12 -10.65 4.96
CA LEU A 155 -5.46 -10.08 3.79
C LEU A 155 -3.94 -10.13 3.86
N GLY A 156 -3.35 -9.79 5.01
CA GLY A 156 -1.90 -9.81 5.18
C GLY A 156 -1.28 -11.18 4.89
N ARG A 157 -1.89 -12.26 5.39
CA ARG A 157 -1.44 -13.64 5.15
C ARG A 157 -1.56 -14.04 3.69
N GLU A 158 -2.68 -13.70 3.04
CA GLU A 158 -2.90 -14.05 1.63
C GLU A 158 -1.91 -13.30 0.71
N ILE A 159 -1.61 -12.03 0.99
CA ILE A 159 -0.57 -11.27 0.27
C ILE A 159 0.82 -11.85 0.55
N GLN A 160 1.13 -12.22 1.80
CA GLN A 160 2.42 -12.84 2.14
C GLN A 160 2.67 -14.11 1.31
N SER A 161 1.68 -14.99 1.20
CA SER A 161 1.80 -16.20 0.38
C SER A 161 2.05 -15.90 -1.11
N VAL A 162 1.50 -14.79 -1.63
CA VAL A 162 1.81 -14.32 -2.99
C VAL A 162 3.26 -13.86 -3.10
N CYS A 163 3.74 -13.09 -2.13
CA CYS A 163 5.11 -12.60 -2.10
C CYS A 163 6.14 -13.73 -2.03
N GLU A 164 5.89 -14.75 -1.19
CA GLU A 164 6.72 -15.95 -1.09
C GLU A 164 6.81 -16.70 -2.43
N GLU A 165 5.69 -16.89 -3.13
CA GLU A 165 5.66 -17.52 -4.45
C GLU A 165 6.48 -16.75 -5.50
N LEU A 166 6.45 -15.41 -5.44
CA LEU A 166 7.09 -14.54 -6.43
C LEU A 166 8.52 -14.10 -6.04
N GLY A 167 9.00 -14.51 -4.86
CA GLY A 167 10.28 -14.06 -4.31
C GLY A 167 10.35 -12.54 -4.10
N VAL A 168 9.27 -11.94 -3.58
CA VAL A 168 9.16 -10.50 -3.31
C VAL A 168 9.26 -10.24 -1.81
N ALA A 169 9.96 -9.18 -1.41
CA ALA A 169 10.04 -8.80 0.00
C ALA A 169 8.66 -8.37 0.53
N PHE A 170 8.35 -8.76 1.76
CA PHE A 170 7.05 -8.54 2.38
C PHE A 170 7.19 -7.84 3.74
N LEU A 171 6.25 -6.92 4.02
CA LEU A 171 6.06 -6.30 5.32
C LEU A 171 4.57 -6.26 5.64
N ASN A 172 4.18 -6.61 6.87
CA ASN A 172 2.80 -6.48 7.33
C ASN A 172 2.64 -5.19 8.13
N ALA A 173 1.97 -4.16 7.58
CA ALA A 173 1.83 -2.87 8.26
C ALA A 173 1.03 -2.98 9.57
N ALA A 174 0.10 -3.94 9.65
CA ALA A 174 -0.72 -4.18 10.83
C ALA A 174 0.08 -4.53 12.10
N ASP A 175 1.32 -5.01 11.96
CA ASP A 175 2.19 -5.32 13.11
C ASP A 175 2.79 -4.05 13.75
N PHE A 176 2.69 -2.90 13.08
CA PHE A 176 3.36 -1.66 13.48
C PHE A 176 2.40 -0.47 13.63
N ALA A 177 1.33 -0.43 12.82
CA ALA A 177 0.41 0.68 12.74
C ALA A 177 -1.05 0.20 12.73
N HIS A 178 -1.95 1.04 13.20
CA HIS A 178 -3.39 0.81 13.22
C HIS A 178 -4.16 2.03 12.72
N ALA A 179 -5.43 1.81 12.35
CA ALA A 179 -6.33 2.88 11.93
C ALA A 179 -6.74 3.75 13.12
N SER A 180 -6.97 5.03 12.84
CA SER A 180 -7.55 5.99 13.78
C SER A 180 -8.98 5.56 14.13
N PRO A 181 -9.41 5.70 15.40
CA PRO A 181 -10.80 5.45 15.79
C PRO A 181 -11.79 6.46 15.20
N VAL A 182 -11.30 7.54 14.57
CA VAL A 182 -12.14 8.58 13.96
C VAL A 182 -12.92 8.04 12.75
N ASP A 183 -12.27 7.25 11.90
CA ASP A 183 -12.89 6.71 10.69
C ASP A 183 -12.61 5.21 10.45
N ASN A 184 -11.84 4.56 11.33
CA ASN A 184 -11.51 3.14 11.27
C ASN A 184 -10.80 2.68 9.97
N VAL A 185 -10.27 3.61 9.16
CA VAL A 185 -9.57 3.30 7.90
C VAL A 185 -8.19 3.95 7.83
N HIS A 186 -8.07 5.22 8.21
CA HIS A 186 -6.87 6.01 7.99
C HIS A 186 -6.00 6.14 9.23
N MET A 187 -4.69 6.26 9.03
CA MET A 187 -3.73 6.45 10.11
C MET A 187 -3.75 7.88 10.66
N ASP A 188 -3.45 8.02 11.95
CA ASP A 188 -3.02 9.29 12.53
C ASP A 188 -1.50 9.53 12.32
N GLU A 189 -1.01 10.68 12.76
CA GLU A 189 0.41 11.06 12.65
C GLU A 189 1.36 10.02 13.26
N THR A 190 0.99 9.48 14.42
CA THR A 190 1.81 8.52 15.17
C THR A 190 1.95 7.22 14.38
N ASN A 191 0.84 6.72 13.85
CA ASN A 191 0.83 5.49 13.06
C ASN A 191 1.53 5.68 11.70
N HIS A 192 1.42 6.85 11.07
CA HIS A 192 2.27 7.19 9.92
C HIS A 192 3.77 7.11 10.24
N GLY A 193 4.18 7.57 11.43
CA GLY A 193 5.58 7.49 11.85
C GLY A 193 6.07 6.08 12.14
N ARG A 194 5.23 5.25 12.79
CA ARG A 194 5.53 3.83 13.03
C ARG A 194 5.72 3.06 11.72
N LEU A 195 4.83 3.29 10.75
CA LEU A 195 4.93 2.66 9.44
C LEU A 195 6.21 3.10 8.70
N ALA A 196 6.54 4.39 8.73
CA ALA A 196 7.77 4.91 8.11
C ALA A 196 9.03 4.26 8.70
N GLN A 197 9.08 4.10 10.03
CA GLN A 197 10.19 3.46 10.72
C GLN A 197 10.32 1.97 10.35
N ALA A 198 9.19 1.24 10.29
CA ALA A 198 9.17 -0.16 9.89
C ALA A 198 9.68 -0.34 8.44
N ILE A 199 9.17 0.45 7.50
CA ILE A 199 9.62 0.43 6.09
C ILE A 199 11.11 0.77 6.00
N HIS A 200 11.58 1.78 6.73
CA HIS A 200 13.00 2.14 6.77
C HIS A 200 13.87 0.94 7.22
N GLN A 201 13.50 0.28 8.32
CA GLN A 201 14.22 -0.87 8.86
C GLN A 201 14.26 -2.03 7.87
N THR A 202 13.12 -2.37 7.26
CA THR A 202 13.05 -3.43 6.24
C THR A 202 13.97 -3.14 5.06
N ILE A 203 14.07 -1.89 4.60
CA ILE A 203 14.99 -1.51 3.51
C ILE A 203 16.46 -1.66 3.94
N GLU A 204 16.82 -1.27 5.17
CA GLU A 204 18.19 -1.40 5.68
C GLU A 204 18.63 -2.86 5.87
N GLU A 205 17.73 -3.73 6.34
CA GLU A 205 18.02 -5.16 6.53
C GLU A 205 18.31 -5.85 5.20
N ARG A 206 17.58 -5.51 4.14
CA ARG A 206 17.83 -6.03 2.78
C ARG A 206 19.22 -5.68 2.27
N LYS A 207 19.67 -4.44 2.44
CA LYS A 207 21.00 -4.00 1.99
C LYS A 207 22.15 -4.80 2.64
N LYS A 208 21.96 -5.25 3.88
CA LYS A 208 22.97 -6.05 4.60
C LYS A 208 23.05 -7.49 4.08
N GLY A 209 21.95 -8.05 3.59
CA GLY A 209 21.89 -9.41 3.02
C GLY A 209 22.46 -9.53 1.61
N GLU A 210 22.50 -8.44 0.83
CA GLU A 210 23.06 -8.40 -0.53
C GLU A 210 24.58 -8.13 -0.57
N GLY A 211 25.18 -7.78 0.58
CA GLY A 211 26.60 -7.45 0.73
C GLY A 211 27.47 -8.55 1.37
N GLN A 212 26.96 -9.79 1.47
CA GLN A 212 27.68 -11.00 1.91
C GLN A 212 27.77 -12.00 0.77
#